data_AF-A0A5B9Y4K0-F1
#
_entry.id   AF-A0A5B9Y4K0-F1
#
_cell.length_a   1.000
_cell.length_b   1.000
_cell.length_c   1.000
_cell.angle_alpha   90.00
_cell.angle_beta   90.00
_cell.angle_gamma   90.00
#
_symmetry.space_group_name_H-M   'P 1'
#
loop_
_entity.id
_entity.type
_entity.pdbx_description
1 polymer ?
#
loop_
_entity_poly.entity_id
_entity_poly.type
_entity_poly.pdbx_seq_one_letter_code
_entity_poly.pdbx_strand_id
1 'polypeptide(L)'
;MKTLDNDLVEGKEVLVNSDFALTENAKILRNEALKQYFSFSTKRITMMAMILVLNIFLSWISVLIFQPFLIGGFLRLEISFLSYLICWRMINGFYAIILVFPATWMRFIGIDPTAEPIGIMAMNLSDLFCMSITVLFGWIFRTKVNMEFKGSMYIKMIIVALIAIFLTSCWNTLLNYVFILELYGAGALKNTWFMATLFGFNVLKFTMNFGFYLIIHNTIELIAKHHR
;
A
#
# COMPACT_ATOMS: atom_id res chain seq x y z
N MET A 1 -21.40 20.33 59.05
CA MET A 1 -21.58 20.80 57.66
C MET A 1 -20.27 21.15 56.93
N LYS A 2 -19.10 21.25 57.58
CA LYS A 2 -17.80 21.54 56.92
C LYS A 2 -17.04 20.33 56.34
N THR A 3 -17.49 19.11 56.61
CA THR A 3 -16.78 17.88 56.21
C THR A 3 -17.13 17.41 54.79
N LEU A 4 -18.37 17.65 54.33
CA LEU A 4 -18.82 17.22 52.99
C LEU A 4 -18.16 17.99 51.83
N ASP A 5 -17.76 19.25 52.03
CA ASP A 5 -17.10 20.04 50.98
C ASP A 5 -15.65 19.59 50.73
N ASN A 6 -14.94 19.14 51.77
CA ASN A 6 -13.56 18.65 51.62
C ASN A 6 -13.50 17.32 50.86
N ASP A 7 -14.41 16.39 51.14
CA ASP A 7 -14.46 15.08 50.48
C ASP A 7 -14.77 15.20 48.97
N LEU A 8 -15.57 16.21 48.59
CA LEU A 8 -15.89 16.51 47.18
C LEU A 8 -14.71 17.15 46.44
N VAL A 9 -13.91 17.98 47.11
CA VAL A 9 -12.70 18.60 46.53
C VAL A 9 -11.61 17.55 46.34
N GLU A 10 -11.40 16.69 47.34
CA GLU A 10 -10.40 15.61 47.31
C GLU A 10 -10.73 14.57 46.24
N GLY A 11 -12.00 14.16 46.13
CA GLY A 11 -12.45 13.26 45.07
C GLY A 11 -12.30 13.85 43.65
N LYS A 12 -12.47 15.17 43.49
CA LYS A 12 -12.30 15.85 42.21
C LYS A 12 -10.82 15.98 41.82
N GLU A 13 -9.93 16.24 42.78
CA GLU A 13 -8.48 16.25 42.55
C GLU A 13 -7.94 14.86 42.22
N VAL A 14 -8.44 13.81 42.89
CA VAL A 14 -8.05 12.42 42.58
C VAL A 14 -8.49 12.02 41.18
N LEU A 15 -9.71 12.38 40.76
CA LEU A 15 -10.21 12.11 39.41
C LEU A 15 -9.39 12.87 38.34
N VAL A 16 -9.11 14.17 38.57
CA VAL A 16 -8.30 14.99 37.64
C VAL A 16 -6.87 14.46 37.52
N ASN A 17 -6.24 14.05 38.63
CA ASN A 17 -4.92 13.44 38.59
C ASN A 17 -4.91 12.07 37.89
N SER A 18 -5.98 11.28 38.06
CA SER A 18 -6.12 9.99 37.38
C SER A 18 -6.30 10.14 35.87
N ASP A 19 -7.13 11.09 35.42
CA ASP A 19 -7.33 11.40 33.99
C ASP A 19 -6.06 11.97 33.35
N PHE A 20 -5.34 12.84 34.07
CA PHE A 20 -4.05 13.37 33.62
C PHE A 20 -3.02 12.25 33.46
N ALA A 21 -2.88 11.35 34.45
CA ALA A 21 -1.97 10.22 34.37
C ALA A 21 -2.33 9.25 33.23
N LEU A 22 -3.63 9.00 32.97
CA LEU A 22 -4.08 8.19 31.84
C LEU A 22 -3.72 8.82 30.49
N THR A 23 -3.89 10.14 30.35
CA THR A 23 -3.53 10.85 29.11
C THR A 23 -2.03 10.90 28.87
N GLU A 24 -1.23 11.07 29.92
CA GLU A 24 0.24 11.05 29.83
C GLU A 24 0.77 9.67 29.45
N ASN A 25 0.27 8.61 30.10
CA ASN A 25 0.60 7.23 29.75
C ASN A 25 0.20 6.88 28.32
N ALA A 26 -0.97 7.32 27.86
CA ALA A 26 -1.39 7.11 26.47
C ALA A 26 -0.46 7.82 25.47
N LYS A 27 0.04 9.01 25.81
CA LYS A 27 0.99 9.76 24.99
C LYS A 27 2.35 9.05 24.91
N ILE A 28 2.84 8.53 26.03
CA ILE A 28 4.09 7.76 26.10
C ILE A 28 3.98 6.50 25.22
N LEU A 29 2.93 5.70 25.40
CA LEU A 29 2.68 4.50 24.59
C LEU A 29 2.57 4.81 23.10
N ARG A 30 1.92 5.93 22.73
CA ARG A 30 1.85 6.38 21.34
C ARG A 30 3.23 6.71 20.78
N ASN A 31 4.05 7.42 21.55
CA ASN A 31 5.40 7.80 21.13
C ASN A 31 6.30 6.57 20.97
N GLU A 32 6.21 5.60 21.88
CA GLU A 32 6.92 4.33 21.77
C GLU A 32 6.45 3.52 20.56
N ALA A 33 5.15 3.44 20.32
CA ALA A 33 4.60 2.77 19.14
C ALA A 33 5.07 3.43 17.84
N LEU A 34 5.15 4.76 17.78
CA LEU A 34 5.69 5.50 16.64
C LEU A 34 7.19 5.22 16.45
N LYS A 35 7.99 5.28 17.53
CA LYS A 35 9.42 4.95 17.48
C LYS A 35 9.63 3.52 16.97
N GLN A 36 8.84 2.56 17.46
CA GLN A 36 8.89 1.18 16.98
C GLN A 36 8.40 1.05 15.53
N TYR A 37 7.42 1.83 15.09
CA TYR A 37 6.93 1.80 13.71
C TYR A 37 7.99 2.27 12.71
N PHE A 38 8.75 3.31 13.03
CA PHE A 38 9.79 3.90 12.18
C PHE A 38 11.21 3.40 12.45
N SER A 39 11.41 2.50 13.43
CA SER A 39 12.75 2.00 13.75
C SER A 39 13.35 1.17 12.61
N PHE A 40 14.57 1.49 12.21
CA PHE A 40 15.35 0.66 11.30
C PHE A 40 16.09 -0.40 12.11
N SER A 41 15.59 -1.64 12.10
CA SER A 41 16.34 -2.79 12.62
C SER A 41 16.99 -3.56 11.48
N THR A 42 18.11 -4.24 11.76
CA THR A 42 18.79 -5.10 10.78
C THR A 42 17.83 -6.09 10.13
N LYS A 43 16.91 -6.67 10.92
CA LYS A 43 15.87 -7.58 10.45
C LYS A 43 14.96 -6.95 9.39
N ARG A 44 14.53 -5.69 9.59
CA ARG A 44 13.70 -4.96 8.63
C ARG A 44 14.47 -4.65 7.35
N ILE A 45 15.74 -4.26 7.46
CA ILE A 45 16.61 -4.01 6.30
C ILE A 45 16.74 -5.30 5.47
N THR A 46 17.04 -6.43 6.11
CA THR A 46 17.15 -7.73 5.43
C THR A 46 15.82 -8.10 4.76
N MET A 47 14.68 -7.92 5.43
CA MET A 47 13.37 -8.19 4.82
C MET A 47 13.06 -7.27 3.63
N MET A 48 13.36 -5.97 3.72
CA MET A 48 13.20 -5.05 2.59
C MET A 48 14.07 -5.45 1.40
N ALA A 49 15.33 -5.84 1.64
CA ALA A 49 16.22 -6.33 0.60
C ALA A 49 15.69 -7.60 -0.07
N MET A 50 15.19 -8.57 0.71
CA MET A 50 14.56 -9.78 0.16
C MET A 50 13.32 -9.46 -0.67
N ILE A 51 12.47 -8.53 -0.21
CA ILE A 51 11.27 -8.12 -0.94
C ILE A 51 11.64 -7.34 -2.21
N LEU A 52 12.71 -6.55 -2.19
CA LEU A 52 13.23 -5.87 -3.38
C LEU A 52 13.68 -6.87 -4.44
N VAL A 53 14.44 -7.90 -4.04
CA VAL A 53 14.84 -9.01 -4.93
C VAL A 53 13.61 -9.74 -5.47
N LEU A 54 12.62 -10.00 -4.62
CA LEU A 54 11.35 -10.60 -5.05
C LEU A 54 10.62 -9.70 -6.07
N ASN A 55 10.58 -8.39 -5.86
CA ASN A 55 9.97 -7.46 -6.81
C ASN A 55 10.62 -7.55 -8.20
N ILE A 56 11.95 -7.52 -8.23
CA ILE A 56 12.76 -7.65 -9.44
C ILE A 56 12.46 -8.97 -10.14
N PHE A 57 12.44 -10.07 -9.39
CA PHE A 57 12.14 -11.39 -9.91
C PHE A 57 10.72 -11.49 -10.48
N LEU A 58 9.73 -10.95 -9.78
CA LEU A 58 8.34 -10.88 -10.26
C LEU A 58 8.19 -9.97 -11.49
N SER A 59 8.96 -8.89 -11.57
CA SER A 59 9.01 -8.02 -12.74
C SER A 59 9.59 -8.77 -13.95
N TRP A 60 10.69 -9.49 -13.76
CA TRP A 60 11.28 -10.34 -14.81
C TRP A 60 10.31 -11.41 -15.30
N ILE A 61 9.62 -12.11 -14.38
CA ILE A 61 8.56 -13.07 -14.74
C ILE A 61 7.44 -12.38 -15.53
N SER A 62 7.04 -11.17 -15.12
CA SER A 62 6.00 -10.41 -15.81
C SER A 62 6.40 -10.10 -17.25
N VAL A 63 7.66 -9.74 -17.49
CA VAL A 63 8.20 -9.54 -18.83
C VAL A 63 8.08 -10.84 -19.62
N LEU A 64 8.62 -11.94 -19.12
CA LEU A 64 8.62 -13.22 -19.85
C LEU A 64 7.23 -13.72 -20.22
N ILE A 65 6.25 -13.55 -19.34
CA ILE A 65 4.88 -14.06 -19.55
C ILE A 65 4.01 -13.08 -20.35
N PHE A 66 4.08 -11.78 -20.03
CA PHE A 66 3.11 -10.81 -20.53
C PHE A 66 3.63 -9.91 -21.65
N GLN A 67 4.92 -9.97 -22.01
CA GLN A 67 5.45 -9.21 -23.14
C GLN A 67 4.73 -9.45 -24.48
N PRO A 68 4.21 -10.66 -24.79
CA PRO A 68 3.41 -10.86 -26.00
C PRO A 68 2.04 -10.14 -25.99
N PHE A 69 1.54 -9.72 -24.83
CA PHE A 69 0.19 -9.19 -24.63
C PHE A 69 0.17 -7.67 -24.41
N LEU A 70 1.07 -6.94 -25.07
CA LEU A 70 1.13 -5.48 -24.99
C LEU A 70 -0.10 -4.84 -25.67
N ILE A 71 -0.86 -4.06 -24.92
CA ILE A 71 -1.99 -3.28 -25.46
C ILE A 71 -1.48 -1.86 -25.78
N GLY A 72 -1.70 -1.42 -27.02
CA GLY A 72 -1.25 -0.09 -27.47
C GLY A 72 0.28 0.09 -27.50
N GLY A 73 1.06 -0.99 -27.35
CA GLY A 73 2.53 -0.97 -27.39
C GLY A 73 3.22 -0.61 -26.07
N PHE A 74 2.49 -0.15 -25.05
CA PHE A 74 3.06 0.29 -23.76
C PHE A 74 2.32 -0.23 -22.52
N LEU A 75 1.07 -0.70 -22.65
CA LEU A 75 0.33 -1.26 -21.52
C LEU A 75 0.71 -2.73 -21.34
N ARG A 76 1.37 -3.03 -20.22
CA ARG A 76 1.82 -4.38 -19.85
C ARG A 76 1.31 -4.81 -18.49
N LEU A 77 0.77 -6.02 -18.41
CA LEU A 77 0.38 -6.62 -17.13
C LEU A 77 1.62 -6.97 -16.32
N GLU A 78 1.57 -6.70 -15.02
CA GLU A 78 2.70 -6.93 -14.13
C GLU A 78 2.22 -7.37 -12.76
N ILE A 79 2.93 -8.36 -12.20
CA ILE A 79 2.64 -8.93 -10.88
C ILE A 79 3.62 -8.45 -9.80
N SER A 80 4.53 -7.52 -10.12
CA SER A 80 5.53 -7.01 -9.17
C SER A 80 4.90 -6.21 -8.04
N PHE A 81 3.73 -5.59 -8.25
CA PHE A 81 3.03 -4.84 -7.20
C PHE A 81 2.67 -5.71 -5.98
N LEU A 82 2.51 -7.02 -6.19
CA LEU A 82 2.35 -8.02 -5.13
C LEU A 82 3.43 -7.92 -4.05
N SER A 83 4.69 -7.64 -4.41
CA SER A 83 5.78 -7.55 -3.44
C SER A 83 5.58 -6.38 -2.45
N TYR A 84 4.96 -5.28 -2.87
CA TYR A 84 4.68 -4.15 -2.00
C TYR A 84 3.57 -4.48 -1.00
N LEU A 85 2.57 -5.24 -1.42
CA LEU A 85 1.53 -5.78 -0.53
C LEU A 85 2.12 -6.77 0.50
N ILE A 86 3.08 -7.60 0.08
CA ILE A 86 3.85 -8.45 0.99
C ILE A 86 4.64 -7.58 1.99
N CYS A 87 5.35 -6.55 1.52
CA CYS A 87 6.09 -5.61 2.36
C CYS A 87 5.20 -4.95 3.41
N TRP A 88 4.02 -4.49 2.99
CA TRP A 88 3.04 -3.86 3.85
C TRP A 88 2.66 -4.73 5.04
N ARG A 89 2.41 -6.02 4.76
CA ARG A 89 1.94 -6.96 5.77
C ARG A 89 3.08 -7.42 6.69
N MET A 90 4.24 -7.73 6.12
CA MET A 90 5.40 -8.24 6.87
C MET A 90 6.05 -7.15 7.72
N ILE A 91 6.22 -5.95 7.16
CA ILE A 91 6.93 -4.85 7.82
C ILE A 91 5.91 -3.79 8.26
N ASN A 92 5.57 -2.84 7.39
CA ASN A 92 4.48 -1.87 7.56
C ASN A 92 4.26 -1.06 6.26
N GLY A 93 3.27 -0.17 6.28
CA GLY A 93 2.88 0.62 5.10
C GLY A 93 3.89 1.68 4.69
N PHE A 94 4.63 2.25 5.64
CA PHE A 94 5.63 3.28 5.35
C PHE A 94 6.80 2.71 4.54
N TYR A 95 7.37 1.58 4.97
CA TYR A 95 8.45 0.93 4.24
C TYR A 95 7.99 0.37 2.90
N ALA A 96 6.74 -0.09 2.79
CA ALA A 96 6.19 -0.53 1.52
C ALA A 96 6.09 0.61 0.50
N ILE A 97 5.63 1.81 0.91
CA ILE A 97 5.60 3.01 0.05
C ILE A 97 7.02 3.42 -0.37
N ILE A 98 7.96 3.48 0.57
CA ILE A 98 9.36 3.82 0.26
C ILE A 98 9.95 2.82 -0.74
N LEU A 99 9.65 1.54 -0.59
CA LEU A 99 10.19 0.48 -1.43
C LEU A 99 9.77 0.59 -2.89
N VAL A 100 8.61 1.20 -3.18
CA VAL A 100 8.11 1.39 -4.55
C VAL A 100 9.14 2.13 -5.41
N PHE A 101 9.77 3.17 -4.87
CA PHE A 101 10.71 3.98 -5.64
C PHE A 101 11.94 3.19 -6.12
N PRO A 102 12.83 2.68 -5.25
CA PRO A 102 13.99 1.93 -5.73
C PRO A 102 13.59 0.70 -6.54
N ALA A 103 12.50 0.00 -6.19
CA ALA A 103 12.06 -1.19 -6.92
C ALA A 103 11.64 -0.89 -8.37
N THR A 104 10.86 0.18 -8.59
CA THR A 104 10.46 0.57 -9.95
C THR A 104 11.66 1.06 -10.78
N TRP A 105 12.53 1.88 -10.20
CA TRP A 105 13.67 2.45 -10.92
C TRP A 105 14.79 1.45 -11.18
N MET A 106 14.94 0.42 -10.34
CA MET A 106 15.90 -0.66 -10.57
C MET A 106 15.63 -1.45 -11.85
N ARG A 107 14.47 -1.31 -12.50
CA ARG A 107 14.21 -1.96 -13.79
C ARG A 107 15.18 -1.54 -14.89
N PHE A 108 15.78 -0.35 -14.77
CA PHE A 108 16.83 0.12 -15.67
C PHE A 108 18.13 -0.68 -15.63
N ILE A 109 18.34 -1.55 -14.63
CA ILE A 109 19.57 -2.37 -14.55
C ILE A 109 19.59 -3.54 -15.55
N GLY A 110 18.71 -3.53 -16.56
CA GLY A 110 18.63 -4.53 -17.63
C GLY A 110 17.65 -5.67 -17.38
N ILE A 111 16.77 -5.54 -16.38
CA ILE A 111 15.72 -6.56 -16.10
C ILE A 111 14.64 -6.54 -17.18
N ASP A 112 14.28 -5.34 -17.63
CA ASP A 112 13.24 -5.10 -18.60
C ASP A 112 13.85 -4.47 -19.85
N PRO A 113 13.95 -5.21 -20.97
CA PRO A 113 14.53 -4.69 -22.21
C PRO A 113 13.68 -3.58 -22.84
N THR A 114 12.42 -3.43 -22.41
CA THR A 114 11.53 -2.34 -22.83
C THR A 114 11.43 -1.23 -21.80
N ALA A 115 12.31 -1.22 -20.79
CA ALA A 115 12.36 -0.17 -19.77
C ALA A 115 12.65 1.18 -20.42
N GLU A 116 11.69 2.09 -20.33
CA GLU A 116 11.87 3.47 -20.74
C GLU A 116 11.35 4.46 -19.67
N PRO A 117 11.89 5.69 -19.60
CA PRO A 117 11.66 6.61 -18.49
C PRO A 117 10.21 7.00 -18.25
N ILE A 118 9.41 7.22 -19.30
CA ILE A 118 8.03 7.69 -19.17
C ILE A 118 7.16 6.60 -18.57
N GLY A 119 7.33 5.36 -19.00
CA GLY A 119 6.58 4.19 -18.56
C GLY A 119 6.97 3.76 -17.16
N ILE A 120 8.26 3.82 -16.83
CA ILE A 120 8.74 3.60 -15.46
C ILE A 120 8.21 4.69 -14.52
N MET A 121 8.19 5.95 -14.95
CA MET A 121 7.59 7.04 -14.18
C MET A 121 6.08 6.83 -13.98
N ALA A 122 5.34 6.53 -15.04
CA ALA A 122 3.89 6.27 -14.98
C ALA A 122 3.57 5.11 -14.04
N MET A 123 4.36 4.04 -14.11
CA MET A 123 4.26 2.89 -13.21
C MET A 123 4.57 3.27 -11.77
N ASN A 124 5.64 4.03 -11.53
CA ASN A 124 6.00 4.45 -10.18
C ASN A 124 4.90 5.31 -9.54
N LEU A 125 4.35 6.28 -10.28
CA LEU A 125 3.24 7.11 -9.82
C LEU A 125 1.99 6.28 -9.54
N SER A 126 1.70 5.30 -10.39
CA SER A 126 0.58 4.39 -10.22
C SER A 126 0.71 3.53 -8.96
N ASP A 127 1.85 2.87 -8.81
CA ASP A 127 2.12 1.97 -7.69
C ASP A 127 2.20 2.75 -6.37
N LEU A 128 2.81 3.94 -6.36
CA LEU A 128 2.84 4.82 -5.18
C LEU A 128 1.43 5.22 -4.76
N PHE A 129 0.58 5.62 -5.71
CA PHE A 129 -0.79 6.01 -5.41
C PHE A 129 -1.60 4.82 -4.88
N CYS A 130 -1.54 3.68 -5.57
CA CYS A 130 -2.23 2.45 -5.15
C CYS A 130 -1.81 2.03 -3.74
N MET A 131 -0.50 2.02 -3.48
CA MET A 131 0.06 1.62 -2.20
C MET A 131 -0.34 2.59 -1.08
N SER A 132 -0.35 3.90 -1.37
CA SER A 132 -0.78 4.93 -0.42
C SER A 132 -2.27 4.79 -0.04
N ILE A 133 -3.15 4.61 -1.03
CA ILE A 133 -4.58 4.37 -0.80
C ILE A 133 -4.79 3.08 -0.01
N THR A 134 -4.06 2.01 -0.36
CA THR A 134 -4.13 0.72 0.35
C THR A 134 -3.76 0.86 1.83
N VAL A 135 -2.67 1.58 2.13
CA VAL A 135 -2.23 1.83 3.52
C VAL A 135 -3.23 2.68 4.28
N LEU A 136 -3.71 3.76 3.66
CA LEU A 136 -4.67 4.68 4.28
C LEU A 136 -5.98 3.96 4.64
N PHE A 137 -6.63 3.33 3.66
CA PHE A 137 -7.88 2.62 3.91
C PHE A 137 -7.66 1.38 4.78
N GLY A 138 -6.56 0.66 4.60
CA GLY A 138 -6.19 -0.45 5.50
C GLY A 138 -6.08 -0.01 6.97
N TRP A 139 -5.54 1.18 7.23
CA TRP A 139 -5.52 1.77 8.57
C TRP A 139 -6.92 2.18 9.06
N ILE A 140 -7.72 2.84 8.22
CA ILE A 140 -9.10 3.24 8.56
C ILE A 140 -9.95 2.02 8.92
N PHE A 141 -9.99 0.99 8.07
CA PHE A 141 -10.80 -0.22 8.29
C PHE A 141 -10.31 -1.06 9.48
N ARG A 142 -9.03 -0.94 9.84
CA ARG A 142 -8.50 -1.59 11.05
C ARG A 142 -8.89 -0.86 12.33
N THR A 143 -8.95 0.48 12.31
CA THR A 143 -9.09 1.31 13.53
C THR A 143 -10.49 1.85 13.78
N LYS A 144 -11.27 2.09 12.72
CA LYS A 144 -12.59 2.76 12.80
C LYS A 144 -13.77 1.85 12.53
N VAL A 145 -13.54 0.70 11.90
CA VAL A 145 -14.61 -0.21 11.48
C VAL A 145 -14.55 -1.47 12.33
N ASN A 146 -15.51 -1.67 13.22
CA ASN A 146 -15.65 -2.90 13.99
C ASN A 146 -16.62 -3.85 13.28
N MET A 147 -16.20 -5.10 13.08
CA MET A 147 -16.99 -6.15 12.43
C MET A 147 -16.79 -7.42 13.25
N GLU A 148 -17.84 -7.88 13.93
CA GLU A 148 -17.79 -8.90 14.98
C GLU A 148 -18.04 -10.33 14.48
N PHE A 149 -17.63 -10.67 13.25
CA PHE A 149 -17.86 -12.00 12.69
C PHE A 149 -16.56 -12.66 12.20
N LYS A 150 -16.57 -14.00 12.17
CA LYS A 150 -15.45 -14.82 11.72
C LYS A 150 -15.13 -14.52 10.25
N GLY A 151 -13.93 -14.02 9.98
CA GLY A 151 -13.50 -13.64 8.63
C GLY A 151 -13.65 -12.15 8.29
N SER A 152 -14.06 -11.30 9.24
CA SER A 152 -14.19 -9.86 9.04
C SER A 152 -12.91 -9.20 8.51
N MET A 153 -11.74 -9.72 8.86
CA MET A 153 -10.46 -9.25 8.32
C MET A 153 -10.34 -9.40 6.81
N TYR A 154 -10.77 -10.53 6.23
CA TYR A 154 -10.69 -10.74 4.78
C TYR A 154 -11.65 -9.82 4.04
N ILE A 155 -12.86 -9.63 4.56
CA ILE A 155 -13.84 -8.73 3.95
C ILE A 155 -13.32 -7.29 3.97
N LYS A 156 -12.72 -6.84 5.07
CA LYS A 156 -12.05 -5.53 5.13
C LYS A 156 -10.97 -5.41 4.06
N MET A 157 -10.15 -6.44 3.88
CA MET A 157 -9.10 -6.44 2.85
C MET A 157 -9.66 -6.43 1.43
N ILE A 158 -10.74 -7.16 1.16
CA ILE A 158 -11.44 -7.14 -0.13
C ILE A 158 -11.98 -5.73 -0.40
N ILE A 159 -12.63 -5.10 0.59
CA ILE A 159 -13.14 -3.73 0.44
C ILE A 159 -12.00 -2.74 0.18
N VAL A 160 -10.89 -2.84 0.92
CA VAL A 160 -9.69 -2.01 0.70
C VAL A 160 -9.15 -2.22 -0.71
N ALA A 161 -9.06 -3.46 -1.18
CA ALA A 161 -8.62 -3.79 -2.54
C ALA A 161 -9.54 -3.16 -3.59
N LEU A 162 -10.86 -3.30 -3.45
CA LEU A 162 -11.82 -2.72 -4.39
C LEU A 162 -11.71 -1.19 -4.46
N ILE A 163 -11.58 -0.52 -3.32
CA ILE A 163 -11.38 0.94 -3.25
C ILE A 163 -10.06 1.33 -3.93
N ALA A 164 -8.96 0.63 -3.60
CA ALA A 164 -7.65 0.91 -4.18
C ALA A 164 -7.62 0.69 -5.69
N ILE A 165 -8.20 -0.41 -6.19
CA ILE A 165 -8.32 -0.72 -7.62
C ILE A 165 -9.08 0.40 -8.34
N PHE A 166 -10.26 0.77 -7.82
CA PHE A 166 -11.10 1.78 -8.45
C PHE A 166 -10.41 3.15 -8.49
N LEU A 167 -9.93 3.65 -7.35
CA LEU A 167 -9.30 4.97 -7.26
C LEU A 167 -8.00 5.03 -8.08
N THR A 168 -7.17 3.98 -8.05
CA THR A 168 -5.93 3.94 -8.84
C THR A 168 -6.23 3.87 -10.33
N SER A 169 -7.29 3.17 -10.74
CA SER A 169 -7.69 3.12 -12.15
C SER A 169 -8.15 4.50 -12.64
N CYS A 170 -8.90 5.25 -11.83
CA CYS A 170 -9.23 6.65 -12.11
C CYS A 170 -7.96 7.52 -12.18
N TRP A 171 -7.06 7.40 -11.20
CA TRP A 171 -5.80 8.15 -11.16
C TRP A 171 -4.93 7.89 -12.39
N ASN A 172 -4.71 6.63 -12.74
CA ASN A 172 -3.90 6.27 -13.91
C ASN A 172 -4.53 6.78 -15.21
N THR A 173 -5.85 6.68 -15.33
CA THR A 173 -6.57 7.21 -16.49
C THR A 173 -6.38 8.73 -16.58
N LEU A 174 -6.51 9.44 -15.45
CA LEU A 174 -6.26 10.88 -15.39
C LEU A 174 -4.82 11.22 -15.80
N LEU A 175 -3.80 10.57 -15.23
CA LEU A 175 -2.39 10.83 -15.59
C LEU A 175 -2.13 10.58 -17.08
N ASN A 176 -2.71 9.51 -17.63
CA ASN A 176 -2.60 9.21 -19.06
C ASN A 176 -3.18 10.32 -19.94
N TYR A 177 -4.36 10.82 -19.58
CA TYR A 177 -5.03 11.89 -20.31
C TYR A 177 -4.37 13.26 -20.16
N VAL A 178 -3.88 13.56 -18.96
CA VAL A 178 -3.32 14.89 -18.67
C VAL A 178 -1.96 15.03 -19.34
N PHE A 179 -1.04 14.07 -19.20
CA PHE A 179 0.32 14.27 -19.72
C PHE A 179 1.06 13.03 -20.23
N ILE A 180 0.82 11.80 -19.76
CA ILE A 180 1.64 10.65 -20.19
C ILE A 180 1.50 10.39 -21.69
N LEU A 181 0.28 10.47 -22.26
CA LEU A 181 0.10 10.30 -23.71
C LEU A 181 0.76 11.40 -24.54
N GLU A 182 0.87 12.61 -24.01
CA GLU A 182 1.59 13.70 -24.67
C GLU A 182 3.09 13.45 -24.65
N LEU A 183 3.63 12.97 -23.53
CA LEU A 183 5.04 12.60 -23.42
C LEU A 183 5.44 11.49 -24.40
N TYR A 184 4.52 10.56 -24.69
CA TYR A 184 4.71 9.53 -25.72
C TYR A 184 4.50 10.02 -27.16
N GLY A 185 4.09 11.28 -27.37
CA GLY A 185 3.67 11.77 -28.69
C GLY A 185 2.40 11.10 -29.22
N ALA A 186 1.66 10.40 -28.37
CA ALA A 186 0.48 9.60 -28.70
C ALA A 186 -0.83 10.35 -28.42
N GLY A 187 -0.83 11.69 -28.59
CA GLY A 187 -1.98 12.54 -28.30
C GLY A 187 -3.26 12.17 -29.06
N ALA A 188 -3.12 11.56 -30.25
CA ALA A 188 -4.25 11.05 -31.04
C ALA A 188 -5.06 9.95 -30.33
N LEU A 189 -4.48 9.27 -29.34
CA LEU A 189 -5.15 8.25 -28.53
C LEU A 189 -6.05 8.86 -27.42
N LYS A 190 -6.09 10.18 -27.24
CA LYS A 190 -6.94 10.86 -26.24
C LYS A 190 -8.42 10.86 -26.64
N ASN A 191 -9.04 9.68 -26.73
CA ASN A 191 -10.47 9.52 -27.08
C ASN A 191 -11.20 8.64 -26.06
N THR A 192 -12.51 8.81 -25.90
CA THR A 192 -13.28 8.13 -24.84
C THR A 192 -13.14 6.59 -24.85
N TRP A 193 -12.95 5.98 -26.02
CA TRP A 193 -12.71 4.54 -26.14
C TRP A 193 -11.40 4.12 -25.48
N PHE A 194 -10.31 4.81 -25.78
CA PHE A 194 -9.02 4.53 -25.17
C PHE A 194 -9.02 4.79 -23.66
N MET A 195 -9.79 5.79 -23.18
CA MET A 195 -10.03 6.02 -21.76
C MET A 195 -10.61 4.79 -21.07
N ALA A 196 -11.64 4.18 -21.67
CA ALA A 196 -12.28 2.98 -21.15
C ALA A 196 -11.33 1.78 -21.17
N THR A 197 -10.52 1.64 -22.24
CA THR A 197 -9.48 0.61 -22.32
C THR A 197 -8.44 0.78 -21.22
N LEU A 198 -7.93 1.99 -21.00
CA LEU A 198 -6.97 2.29 -19.93
C LEU A 198 -7.55 1.97 -18.55
N PHE A 199 -8.79 2.40 -18.29
CA PHE A 199 -9.45 2.14 -17.03
C PHE A 199 -9.60 0.63 -16.80
N GLY A 200 -10.16 -0.11 -17.77
CA GLY A 200 -10.37 -1.55 -17.68
C GLY A 200 -9.05 -2.33 -17.53
N PHE A 201 -8.01 -1.91 -18.25
CA PHE A 201 -6.67 -2.49 -18.13
C PHE A 201 -6.10 -2.32 -16.71
N ASN A 202 -6.22 -1.12 -16.13
CA ASN A 202 -5.76 -0.86 -14.77
C ASN A 202 -6.57 -1.65 -13.72
N VAL A 203 -7.88 -1.76 -13.91
CA VAL A 203 -8.74 -2.61 -13.06
C VAL A 203 -8.24 -4.04 -13.09
N LEU A 204 -8.00 -4.61 -14.27
CA LEU A 204 -7.48 -5.97 -14.43
C LEU A 204 -6.12 -6.15 -13.76
N LYS A 205 -5.17 -5.23 -14.03
CA LYS A 205 -3.81 -5.26 -13.48
C LYS A 205 -3.82 -5.33 -11.95
N PHE A 206 -4.56 -4.44 -11.29
CA PHE A 206 -4.60 -4.41 -9.84
C PHE A 206 -5.45 -5.54 -9.25
N THR A 207 -6.52 -5.97 -9.94
CA THR A 207 -7.30 -7.14 -9.53
C THR A 207 -6.43 -8.39 -9.46
N MET A 208 -5.55 -8.62 -10.44
CA MET A 208 -4.61 -9.75 -10.41
C MET A 208 -3.68 -9.69 -9.19
N ASN A 209 -3.07 -8.53 -8.92
CA ASN A 209 -2.14 -8.37 -7.80
C ASN A 209 -2.82 -8.55 -6.44
N PHE A 210 -3.97 -7.91 -6.23
CA PHE A 210 -4.74 -8.08 -5.00
C PHE A 210 -5.30 -9.51 -4.88
N GLY A 211 -5.75 -10.11 -5.97
CA GLY A 211 -6.22 -11.49 -6.01
C GLY A 211 -5.13 -12.46 -5.54
N PHE A 212 -3.92 -12.38 -6.11
CA PHE A 212 -2.80 -13.18 -5.65
C PHE A 212 -2.46 -12.92 -4.18
N TYR A 213 -2.42 -11.65 -3.76
CA TYR A 213 -2.17 -11.29 -2.37
C TYR A 213 -3.19 -11.92 -1.41
N LEU A 214 -4.49 -11.87 -1.74
CA LEU A 214 -5.55 -12.46 -0.91
C LEU A 214 -5.38 -13.98 -0.77
N ILE A 215 -4.98 -14.67 -1.85
CA ILE A 215 -4.72 -16.12 -1.84
C ILE A 215 -3.58 -16.47 -0.87
N ILE A 216 -2.49 -15.70 -0.91
CA ILE A 216 -1.28 -16.00 -0.10
C ILE A 216 -1.25 -15.29 1.26
N HIS A 217 -2.25 -14.46 1.56
CA HIS A 217 -2.26 -13.59 2.74
C HIS A 217 -2.02 -14.35 4.05
N ASN A 218 -2.63 -15.52 4.20
CA ASN A 218 -2.53 -16.33 5.42
C ASN A 218 -1.11 -16.81 5.67
N THR A 219 -0.44 -17.24 4.61
CA THR A 219 0.95 -17.66 4.65
C THR A 219 1.85 -16.49 5.03
N ILE A 220 1.63 -15.31 4.43
CA ILE A 220 2.38 -14.09 4.77
C ILE A 220 2.17 -13.72 6.24
N GLU A 221 0.94 -13.78 6.74
CA GLU A 221 0.64 -13.45 8.14
C GLU A 221 1.31 -14.42 9.12
N LEU A 222 1.35 -15.72 8.80
CA LEU A 222 2.02 -16.73 9.61
C LEU A 222 3.53 -16.45 9.68
N ILE A 223 4.16 -16.13 8.56
CA ILE A 223 5.57 -15.74 8.48
C ILE A 223 5.82 -14.45 9.28
N ALA A 224 4.97 -13.44 9.10
CA ALA A 224 5.09 -12.15 9.78
C ALA A 224 5.00 -12.29 11.31
N LYS A 225 4.17 -13.20 11.83
CA LYS A 225 4.05 -13.46 13.28
C LYS A 225 5.32 -14.08 13.87
N HIS A 226 6.00 -14.99 13.16
CA HIS A 226 7.27 -15.57 13.61
C HIS A 226 8.44 -14.58 13.55
N HIS A 227 8.29 -13.50 12.79
CA HIS A 227 9.33 -12.49 12.59
C HIS A 227 9.04 -11.13 13.26
N ARG A 228 7.96 -10.98 14.02
CA ARG A 228 7.78 -9.83 14.92
C ARG A 228 8.31 -10.15 16.29
#